data_AF-A0AAV6A7U1-F1
#
_entry.id   AF-A0AAV6A7U1-F1
#
_cell.length_a   1.000
_cell.length_b   1.000
_cell.length_c   1.000
_cell.angle_alpha   90.00
_cell.angle_beta   90.00
_cell.angle_gamma   90.00
#
_symmetry.space_group_name_H-M   'P 1'
#
loop_
_entity.id
_entity.type
_entity.pdbx_description
1 polymer ?
#
loop_
_entity_poly.entity_id
_entity_poly.type
_entity_poly.pdbx_seq_one_letter_code
_entity_poly.pdbx_strand_id
1 'polypeptide(L)'
;MSDIVRSISFADEGARDPASLLGREWLVTNGLGGFAAGTLAGIPTRRYHGLLVAALPTPLGRTLMLNHLSEWLRLSDGTRFEIGGQEQAGGGLEWPGVRHLVEFRLEAGLPVWRYAIGNATMEKRVRMLHRQNTVHVTYRLLAGETVRLKLRPALHVRPLEGSVHGDIAEPYAITGVEDRLEVATASDYPPLRLKIYGHRATFTLDSARLKNVHYRAEAQRGYADVGELWSPGYFSVDLSAETPPTLVASTEGWDTIGALGPEAAAAAEHERRNRLLAEAAPAARSGVGAELALAADQFVITPTSRREDAARARAAGGDVRSIIAGYYWFTDWGRDTMISLDGLTCVTGRHVEAGYILHTFGQYVHDGLIPNLFPDGSNEGLYHTADASLWFFHAVDRYLDATGDRETLAALMPKLTEIVQCHLAGTRFGIHVDPKDGLLIQGAEGYQLTWMDAKCDGWVVTPRRGKAVEINALWYNALRLLEGWTRGAGDEDAAHALAAHASRCQHAFNERFWNPEGDCLYDVVESPDLAGKDDPACRPNQLLAISLTHPVLDQSRWASVVDTARAKLLTPVGLRSLSPDHPDFKPTYHGDLRTRDAAYHQGTVWAWLIGPFVDAWLKVHPEDREGA
;
A
#
# COMPACT_ATOMS: atom_id res chain seq x y z
N MET A 1 -18.91 -20.15 2.24
CA MET A 1 -17.92 -19.86 1.18
C MET A 1 -16.75 -20.80 1.41
N SER A 2 -16.12 -21.35 0.36
CA SER A 2 -14.91 -22.16 0.51
C SER A 2 -13.82 -21.34 1.19
N ASP A 3 -13.11 -21.92 2.16
CA ASP A 3 -12.02 -21.22 2.84
C ASP A 3 -10.95 -20.82 1.81
N ILE A 4 -10.72 -19.51 1.67
CA ILE A 4 -9.65 -18.98 0.82
C ILE A 4 -8.33 -19.25 1.52
N VAL A 5 -7.61 -20.27 1.05
CA VAL A 5 -6.34 -20.71 1.64
C VAL A 5 -5.25 -20.74 0.59
N ARG A 6 -4.17 -20.01 0.86
CA ARG A 6 -2.93 -20.06 0.07
C ARG A 6 -1.80 -20.58 0.94
N SER A 7 -1.22 -21.72 0.58
CA SER A 7 -0.23 -22.41 1.40
C SER A 7 1.13 -22.57 0.69
N ILE A 8 2.18 -22.63 1.51
CA ILE A 8 3.53 -23.02 1.14
C ILE A 8 3.89 -24.18 2.07
N SER A 9 4.15 -25.34 1.49
CA SER A 9 4.59 -26.53 2.23
C SER A 9 6.12 -26.54 2.36
N PHE A 10 6.59 -26.95 3.53
CA PHE A 10 8.01 -27.13 3.88
C PHE A 10 8.30 -28.57 4.30
N ALA A 11 7.55 -29.53 3.76
CA ALA A 11 7.72 -30.95 4.03
C ALA A 11 9.09 -31.48 3.54
N ASP A 12 9.60 -30.95 2.43
CA ASP A 12 10.90 -31.31 1.88
C ASP A 12 12.02 -30.41 2.44
N GLU A 13 13.18 -30.97 2.78
CA GLU A 13 14.31 -30.20 3.35
C GLU A 13 14.79 -29.07 2.42
N GLY A 14 14.74 -29.27 1.10
CA GLY A 14 15.09 -28.25 0.10
C GLY A 14 14.12 -27.06 0.04
N ALA A 15 12.89 -27.22 0.54
CA ALA A 15 11.92 -26.13 0.64
C ALA A 15 12.24 -25.17 1.80
N ARG A 16 13.14 -25.56 2.72
CA ARG A 16 13.51 -24.79 3.92
C ARG A 16 14.74 -23.91 3.73
N ASP A 17 15.01 -23.47 2.50
CA ASP A 17 16.10 -22.56 2.21
C ASP A 17 15.96 -21.26 3.04
N PRO A 18 16.92 -20.96 3.95
CA PRO A 18 16.88 -19.76 4.78
C PRO A 18 16.80 -18.47 3.96
N ALA A 19 17.45 -18.41 2.79
CA ALA A 19 17.39 -17.20 1.95
C ALA A 19 15.97 -16.95 1.43
N SER A 20 15.27 -17.98 0.95
CA SER A 20 13.87 -17.88 0.53
C SER A 20 12.94 -17.45 1.67
N LEU A 21 13.10 -18.04 2.86
CA LEU A 21 12.24 -17.78 4.03
C LEU A 21 12.44 -16.38 4.62
N LEU A 22 13.65 -15.84 4.51
CA LEU A 22 13.99 -14.47 4.90
C LEU A 22 13.62 -13.44 3.83
N GLY A 23 13.47 -13.86 2.58
CA GLY A 23 13.04 -13.00 1.46
C GLY A 23 11.52 -12.92 1.26
N ARG A 24 10.75 -13.88 1.81
CA ARG A 24 9.28 -13.87 1.77
C ARG A 24 8.70 -13.21 3.01
N GLU A 25 7.76 -12.30 2.81
CA GLU A 25 7.17 -11.49 3.87
C GLU A 25 5.65 -11.69 3.94
N TRP A 26 5.08 -11.38 5.12
CA TRP A 26 3.64 -11.34 5.37
C TRP A 26 3.26 -9.98 5.95
N LEU A 27 2.00 -9.57 5.73
CA LEU A 27 1.43 -8.31 6.19
C LEU A 27 0.02 -8.53 6.71
N VAL A 28 -0.30 -7.92 7.85
CA VAL A 28 -1.65 -7.78 8.39
C VAL A 28 -1.85 -6.33 8.81
N THR A 29 -2.97 -5.72 8.44
CA THR A 29 -3.26 -4.31 8.76
C THR A 29 -4.51 -4.19 9.63
N ASN A 30 -4.68 -3.04 10.28
CA ASN A 30 -5.80 -2.79 11.18
C ASN A 30 -6.84 -1.79 10.62
N GLY A 31 -6.72 -1.35 9.37
CA GLY A 31 -7.62 -0.35 8.79
C GLY A 31 -7.47 1.08 9.37
N LEU A 32 -6.45 1.35 10.19
CA LEU A 32 -6.06 2.69 10.65
C LEU A 32 -4.79 3.20 9.97
N GLY A 33 -4.13 2.35 9.18
CA GLY A 33 -2.77 2.55 8.69
C GLY A 33 -1.70 1.84 9.53
N GLY A 34 -2.08 1.28 10.68
CA GLY A 34 -1.22 0.42 11.48
C GLY A 34 -1.14 -1.00 10.89
N PHE A 35 -0.04 -1.68 11.17
CA PHE A 35 0.22 -3.00 10.62
C PHE A 35 1.12 -3.88 11.50
N ALA A 36 1.12 -5.17 11.19
CA ALA A 36 2.03 -6.19 11.67
C ALA A 36 2.64 -6.88 10.45
N ALA A 37 3.96 -7.03 10.43
CA ALA A 37 4.65 -7.61 9.30
C ALA A 37 6.03 -8.17 9.68
N GLY A 38 6.48 -9.13 8.87
CA GLY A 38 7.80 -9.74 9.03
C GLY A 38 8.07 -10.80 7.98
N THR A 39 9.18 -11.50 8.14
CA THR A 39 9.52 -12.64 7.29
C THR A 39 8.73 -13.89 7.67
N LEU A 40 8.65 -14.87 6.77
CA LEU A 40 8.12 -16.20 7.12
C LEU A 40 8.95 -16.88 8.22
N ALA A 41 10.23 -16.54 8.31
CA ALA A 41 11.14 -17.03 9.35
C ALA A 41 10.89 -16.41 10.74
N GLY A 42 10.16 -15.30 10.83
CA GLY A 42 9.99 -14.54 12.08
C GLY A 42 11.23 -13.74 12.49
N ILE A 43 12.24 -13.66 11.62
CA ILE A 43 13.48 -12.90 11.83
C ILE A 43 13.33 -11.54 11.15
N PRO A 44 13.56 -10.42 11.84
CA PRO A 44 13.48 -9.10 11.24
C PRO A 44 14.62 -8.90 10.24
N THR A 45 14.29 -8.54 9.01
CA THR A 45 15.30 -8.21 7.97
C THR A 45 15.24 -6.74 7.57
N ARG A 46 14.16 -6.05 7.90
CA ARG A 46 13.93 -4.62 7.66
C ARG A 46 13.68 -3.89 8.96
N ARG A 47 14.02 -2.60 9.00
CA ARG A 47 13.66 -1.76 10.16
C ARG A 47 12.15 -1.59 10.34
N TYR A 48 11.34 -1.94 9.34
CA TYR A 48 9.88 -1.82 9.39
C TYR A 48 9.18 -3.09 9.90
N HIS A 49 9.91 -4.19 10.12
CA HIS A 49 9.33 -5.42 10.64
C HIS A 49 8.97 -5.27 12.12
N GLY A 50 7.76 -5.70 12.46
CA GLY A 50 7.18 -5.54 13.79
C GLY A 50 5.83 -6.26 13.90
N LEU A 51 5.49 -6.73 15.09
CA LEU A 51 4.18 -7.32 15.40
C LEU A 51 3.12 -6.25 15.70
N LEU A 52 3.53 -5.05 16.11
CA LEU A 52 2.63 -3.90 16.25
C LEU A 52 3.34 -2.62 15.81
N VAL A 53 2.98 -2.14 14.63
CA VAL A 53 3.20 -0.76 14.19
C VAL A 53 1.87 -0.03 14.35
N ALA A 54 1.77 0.83 15.35
CA ALA A 54 0.55 1.55 15.67
C ALA A 54 0.43 2.81 14.80
N ALA A 55 -0.75 3.07 14.23
CA ALA A 55 -1.06 4.36 13.63
C ALA A 55 -1.54 5.31 14.73
N LEU A 56 -0.64 6.20 15.16
CA LEU A 56 -0.91 7.15 16.23
C LEU A 56 -1.33 8.52 15.65
N PRO A 57 -2.07 9.33 16.42
CA PRO A 57 -2.41 10.69 16.01
C PRO A 57 -1.18 11.57 15.79
N THR A 58 -1.34 12.64 15.00
CA THR A 58 -0.34 13.71 14.84
C THR A 58 0.08 14.26 16.21
N PRO A 59 1.40 14.47 16.46
CA PRO A 59 2.52 14.37 15.52
C PRO A 59 3.21 13.00 15.45
N LEU A 60 2.73 11.98 16.17
CA LEU A 60 3.45 10.71 16.34
C LEU A 60 3.45 9.83 15.07
N GLY A 61 2.33 9.78 14.34
CA GLY A 61 2.21 8.98 13.11
C GLY A 61 2.40 7.48 13.34
N ARG A 62 2.82 6.73 12.31
CA ARG A 62 3.12 5.30 12.44
C ARG A 62 4.35 5.07 13.34
N THR A 63 4.17 4.28 14.39
CA THR A 63 5.18 4.03 15.44
C THR A 63 5.37 2.54 15.67
N LEU A 64 6.61 2.04 15.68
CA LEU A 64 6.90 0.66 16.08
C LEU A 64 6.70 0.55 17.60
N MET A 65 5.79 -0.32 18.04
CA MET A 65 5.49 -0.54 19.45
C MET A 65 5.97 -1.92 19.92
N LEU A 66 5.84 -2.96 19.10
CA LEU A 66 6.33 -4.32 19.39
C LEU A 66 7.11 -4.85 18.18
N ASN A 67 8.42 -4.98 18.31
CA ASN A 67 9.32 -5.27 17.18
C ASN A 67 9.45 -6.77 16.93
N HIS A 68 9.61 -7.56 17.99
CA HIS A 68 9.85 -8.99 17.88
C HIS A 68 9.31 -9.76 19.09
N LEU A 69 9.09 -11.06 18.90
CA LEU A 69 8.64 -11.98 19.94
C LEU A 69 9.49 -13.25 19.83
N SER A 70 10.32 -13.51 20.84
CA SER A 70 11.07 -14.75 20.91
C SER A 70 10.25 -15.82 21.62
N GLU A 71 10.23 -17.03 21.05
CA GLU A 71 9.27 -18.06 21.40
C GLU A 71 9.96 -19.40 21.67
N TRP A 72 9.67 -19.98 22.83
CA TRP A 72 10.17 -21.30 23.22
C TRP A 72 9.05 -22.21 23.70
N LEU A 73 9.12 -23.47 23.29
CA LEU A 73 8.36 -24.55 23.90
C LEU A 73 9.24 -25.31 24.89
N ARG A 74 8.62 -25.72 25.99
CA ARG A 74 9.16 -26.75 26.88
C ARG A 74 8.18 -27.93 26.90
N LEU A 75 8.65 -29.08 26.45
CA LEU A 75 7.88 -30.33 26.46
C LEU A 75 7.76 -30.90 27.88
N SER A 76 6.90 -31.91 28.05
CA SER A 76 6.66 -32.60 29.33
C SER A 76 7.91 -33.27 29.89
N ASP A 77 8.81 -33.75 29.02
CA ASP A 77 10.13 -34.32 29.37
C ASP A 77 11.18 -33.26 29.79
N GLY A 78 10.85 -31.96 29.67
CA GLY A 78 11.73 -30.85 30.00
C GLY A 78 12.58 -30.32 28.85
N THR A 79 12.57 -30.98 27.68
CA THR A 79 13.27 -30.54 26.47
C THR A 79 12.75 -29.19 26.01
N ARG A 80 13.66 -28.31 25.55
CA ARG A 80 13.33 -26.96 25.09
C ARG A 80 13.57 -26.81 23.59
N PHE A 81 12.62 -26.19 22.91
CA PHE A 81 12.69 -25.90 21.48
C PHE A 81 12.42 -24.42 21.24
N GLU A 82 13.23 -23.80 20.39
CA GLU A 82 13.03 -22.43 19.94
C GLU A 82 12.34 -22.44 18.57
N ILE A 83 11.30 -21.62 18.43
CA ILE A 83 10.51 -21.52 17.19
C ILE A 83 11.01 -20.37 16.31
N GLY A 84 11.41 -19.27 16.95
CA GLY A 84 11.93 -18.08 16.29
C GLY A 84 13.40 -18.23 15.91
N GLY A 85 13.93 -17.19 15.26
CA GLY A 85 15.34 -17.04 15.01
C GLY A 85 15.79 -15.60 15.20
N GLN A 86 17.10 -15.40 15.22
CA GLN A 86 17.72 -14.10 15.30
C GLN A 86 18.88 -14.03 14.33
N GLU A 87 19.10 -12.85 13.78
CA GLU A 87 20.30 -12.57 12.99
C GLU A 87 21.11 -11.50 13.71
N GLN A 88 22.35 -11.86 14.03
CA GLN A 88 23.30 -10.96 14.68
C GLN A 88 24.30 -10.40 13.67
N ALA A 89 24.67 -9.13 13.84
CA ALA A 89 25.73 -8.50 13.07
C ALA A 89 27.04 -9.27 13.24
N GLY A 90 27.74 -9.51 12.12
CA GLY A 90 28.89 -10.42 12.07
C GLY A 90 28.58 -11.82 11.49
N GLY A 91 27.33 -12.06 11.06
CA GLY A 91 26.96 -13.22 10.23
C GLY A 91 26.37 -14.41 10.98
N GLY A 92 26.06 -14.26 12.27
CA GLY A 92 25.39 -15.30 13.06
C GLY A 92 23.90 -15.35 12.78
N LEU A 93 23.48 -16.13 11.77
CA LEU A 93 22.07 -16.49 11.58
C LEU A 93 21.75 -17.72 12.43
N GLU A 94 21.00 -17.52 13.52
CA GLU A 94 20.54 -18.60 14.39
C GLU A 94 19.03 -18.78 14.20
N TRP A 95 18.64 -19.89 13.57
CA TRP A 95 17.22 -20.23 13.42
C TRP A 95 16.94 -21.70 13.68
N PRO A 96 16.94 -22.14 14.95
CA PRO A 96 16.64 -23.53 15.31
C PRO A 96 15.25 -23.97 14.80
N GLY A 97 14.30 -23.04 14.79
CA GLY A 97 12.92 -23.27 14.38
C GLY A 97 12.71 -23.66 12.92
N VAL A 98 13.67 -23.39 12.01
CA VAL A 98 13.53 -23.72 10.58
C VAL A 98 13.23 -25.20 10.34
N ARG A 99 13.80 -26.07 11.18
CA ARG A 99 13.65 -27.53 11.08
C ARG A 99 12.26 -28.02 11.50
N HIS A 100 11.51 -27.17 12.18
CA HIS A 100 10.21 -27.47 12.74
C HIS A 100 9.07 -26.88 11.91
N LEU A 101 9.33 -25.89 11.06
CA LEU A 101 8.33 -25.29 10.19
C LEU A 101 7.91 -26.28 9.11
N VAL A 102 6.63 -26.66 9.09
CA VAL A 102 6.07 -27.61 8.11
C VAL A 102 5.20 -26.93 7.06
N GLU A 103 4.56 -25.82 7.42
CA GLU A 103 3.68 -25.08 6.51
C GLU A 103 3.59 -23.62 6.95
N PHE A 104 3.54 -22.73 5.95
CA PHE A 104 3.01 -21.38 6.12
C PHE A 104 1.80 -21.24 5.20
N ARG A 105 0.72 -20.63 5.68
CA ARG A 105 -0.45 -20.34 4.85
C ARG A 105 -1.12 -19.04 5.24
N LEU A 106 -1.84 -18.47 4.28
CA LEU A 106 -2.79 -17.39 4.49
C LEU A 106 -4.19 -17.99 4.51
N GLU A 107 -4.90 -17.88 5.62
CA GLU A 107 -6.32 -18.20 5.73
C GLU A 107 -7.11 -16.89 5.67
N ALA A 108 -7.88 -16.69 4.60
CA ALA A 108 -8.54 -15.41 4.32
C ALA A 108 -7.58 -14.20 4.43
N GLY A 109 -6.35 -14.35 3.94
CA GLY A 109 -5.31 -13.32 4.00
C GLY A 109 -4.58 -13.20 5.35
N LEU A 110 -4.94 -13.99 6.37
CA LEU A 110 -4.31 -13.94 7.68
C LEU A 110 -3.24 -15.03 7.84
N PRO A 111 -2.04 -14.70 8.35
CA PRO A 111 -0.92 -15.62 8.38
C PRO A 111 -1.04 -16.67 9.48
N VAL A 112 -0.78 -17.91 9.08
CA VAL A 112 -0.75 -19.10 9.94
C VAL A 112 0.53 -19.88 9.66
N TRP A 113 1.25 -20.20 10.72
CA TRP A 113 2.40 -21.11 10.69
C TRP A 113 2.01 -22.40 11.36
N ARG A 114 2.43 -23.53 10.80
CA ARG A 114 2.34 -24.84 11.44
C ARG A 114 3.74 -25.38 11.71
N TYR A 115 3.94 -25.85 12.93
CA TYR A 115 5.20 -26.42 13.39
C TYR A 115 5.01 -27.86 13.87
N ALA A 116 5.96 -28.74 13.55
CA ALA A 116 6.09 -30.09 14.09
C ALA A 116 7.36 -30.18 14.95
N ILE A 117 7.18 -30.38 16.26
CA ILE A 117 8.23 -30.35 17.28
C ILE A 117 8.11 -31.60 18.15
N GLY A 118 8.97 -32.59 17.89
CA GLY A 118 8.85 -33.91 18.53
C GLY A 118 7.48 -34.52 18.22
N ASN A 119 6.72 -34.86 19.27
CA ASN A 119 5.34 -35.38 19.16
C ASN A 119 4.27 -34.27 19.19
N ALA A 120 4.66 -33.00 19.31
CA ALA A 120 3.74 -31.87 19.35
C ALA A 120 3.59 -31.23 17.97
N THR A 121 2.35 -30.97 17.55
CA THR A 121 2.03 -30.15 16.38
C THR A 121 1.31 -28.89 16.85
N MET A 122 1.81 -27.71 16.47
CA MET A 122 1.22 -26.44 16.89
C MET A 122 1.00 -25.50 15.70
N GLU A 123 0.01 -24.62 15.84
CA GLU A 123 -0.17 -23.47 14.97
C GLU A 123 0.10 -22.16 15.69
N LYS A 124 0.73 -21.21 15.00
CA LYS A 124 0.84 -19.80 15.36
C LYS A 124 0.00 -18.99 14.39
N ARG A 125 -0.76 -18.03 14.90
CA ARG A 125 -1.61 -17.12 14.11
C ARG A 125 -1.35 -15.68 14.54
N VAL A 126 -1.21 -14.77 13.58
CA VAL A 126 -1.13 -13.33 13.84
C VAL A 126 -2.33 -12.64 13.22
N ARG A 127 -3.00 -11.79 13.99
CA ARG A 127 -4.10 -10.95 13.51
C ARG A 127 -4.04 -9.58 14.18
N MET A 128 -4.49 -8.54 13.48
CA MET A 128 -4.77 -7.25 14.08
C MET A 128 -6.28 -7.04 14.17
N LEU A 129 -6.73 -6.39 15.23
CA LEU A 129 -8.14 -6.05 15.37
C LEU A 129 -8.46 -4.86 14.47
N HIS A 130 -9.51 -4.99 13.67
CA HIS A 130 -9.94 -3.92 12.78
C HIS A 130 -10.33 -2.67 13.59
N ARG A 131 -9.80 -1.51 13.18
CA ARG A 131 -9.91 -0.20 13.83
C ARG A 131 -9.35 -0.13 15.25
N GLN A 132 -8.36 -0.97 15.58
CA GLN A 132 -7.64 -0.88 16.85
C GLN A 132 -6.13 -1.05 16.63
N ASN A 133 -5.32 -0.30 17.37
CA ASN A 133 -3.88 -0.54 17.45
C ASN A 133 -3.60 -1.72 18.39
N THR A 134 -4.11 -2.90 18.04
CA THR A 134 -4.05 -4.14 18.82
C THR A 134 -3.69 -5.32 17.91
N VAL A 135 -2.67 -6.10 18.32
CA VAL A 135 -2.31 -7.38 17.69
C VAL A 135 -2.59 -8.53 18.65
N HIS A 136 -3.16 -9.62 18.11
CA HIS A 136 -3.30 -10.90 18.80
C HIS A 136 -2.35 -11.92 18.15
N VAL A 137 -1.48 -12.51 18.96
CA VAL A 137 -0.64 -13.66 18.58
C VAL A 137 -1.17 -14.89 19.31
N THR A 138 -1.81 -15.80 18.57
CA THR A 138 -2.51 -16.96 19.12
C THR A 138 -1.78 -18.25 18.77
N TYR A 139 -1.65 -19.14 19.75
CA TYR A 139 -1.02 -20.45 19.58
C TYR A 139 -2.04 -21.54 19.86
N ARG A 140 -2.06 -22.59 19.04
CA ARG A 140 -2.96 -23.74 19.22
C ARG A 140 -2.18 -25.03 19.13
N LEU A 141 -2.38 -25.94 20.10
CA LEU A 141 -1.88 -27.31 19.98
C LEU A 141 -2.87 -28.13 19.16
N LEU A 142 -2.40 -28.70 18.05
CA LEU A 142 -3.21 -29.59 17.21
C LEU A 142 -3.05 -31.07 17.60
N ALA A 143 -1.85 -31.45 18.05
CA ALA A 143 -1.54 -32.80 18.50
C ALA A 143 -0.40 -32.76 19.54
N GLY A 144 -0.35 -33.76 20.41
CA GLY A 144 0.64 -33.89 21.48
C GLY A 144 0.08 -33.61 22.87
N GLU A 145 0.91 -33.78 23.89
CA GLU A 145 0.59 -33.45 25.28
C GLU A 145 0.67 -31.94 25.53
N THR A 146 0.06 -31.47 26.62
CA THR A 146 0.18 -30.07 27.05
C THR A 146 1.66 -29.69 27.26
N VAL A 147 2.07 -28.60 26.63
CA VAL A 147 3.44 -28.06 26.71
C VAL A 147 3.44 -26.67 27.33
N ARG A 148 4.60 -26.23 27.83
CA ARG A 148 4.75 -24.85 28.35
C ARG A 148 5.30 -23.95 27.25
N LEU A 149 4.54 -22.93 26.87
CA LEU A 149 4.95 -21.90 25.92
C LEU A 149 5.53 -20.70 26.68
N LYS A 150 6.69 -20.20 26.22
CA LYS A 150 7.31 -18.96 26.69
C LYS A 150 7.38 -17.94 25.58
N LEU A 151 6.97 -16.71 25.89
CA LEU A 151 6.89 -15.59 24.95
C LEU A 151 7.63 -14.38 25.52
N ARG A 152 8.74 -13.98 24.89
CA ARG A 152 9.54 -12.83 25.29
C ARG A 152 9.38 -11.68 24.28
N PRO A 153 8.61 -10.64 24.59
CA PRO A 153 8.51 -9.46 23.73
C PRO A 153 9.84 -8.69 23.73
N ALA A 154 10.20 -8.13 22.58
CA ALA A 154 11.36 -7.28 22.39
C ALA A 154 10.95 -5.98 21.67
N LEU A 155 11.40 -4.86 22.23
CA LEU A 155 10.86 -3.53 22.00
C LEU A 155 11.98 -2.53 21.68
N HIS A 156 11.71 -1.69 20.70
CA HIS A 156 12.36 -0.41 20.49
C HIS A 156 11.26 0.51 19.98
N VAL A 157 10.64 1.27 20.90
CA VAL A 157 9.57 2.22 20.59
C VAL A 157 10.18 3.40 19.86
N ARG A 158 9.77 3.60 18.61
CA ARG A 158 10.27 4.67 17.76
C ARG A 158 9.34 4.97 16.58
N PRO A 159 9.44 6.15 15.95
CA PRO A 159 8.77 6.43 14.69
C PRO A 159 9.19 5.41 13.62
N LEU A 160 8.30 5.17 12.65
CA LEU A 160 8.51 4.21 11.56
C LEU A 160 9.84 4.43 10.82
N GLU A 161 10.12 5.68 10.47
CA GLU A 161 11.34 6.11 9.77
C GLU A 161 12.54 6.36 10.71
N GLY A 162 12.36 6.15 12.03
CA GLY A 162 13.40 6.30 13.02
C GLY A 162 14.61 5.38 12.77
N SER A 163 15.79 5.84 13.17
CA SER A 163 17.03 5.05 13.10
C SER A 163 16.94 3.80 13.99
N VAL A 164 17.51 2.69 13.52
CA VAL A 164 17.77 1.51 14.36
C VAL A 164 19.15 1.55 15.02
N HIS A 165 20.04 2.42 14.54
CA HIS A 165 21.41 2.52 15.02
C HIS A 165 21.48 3.32 16.32
N GLY A 166 22.30 2.82 17.26
CA GLY A 166 22.51 3.41 18.58
C GLY A 166 21.77 2.65 19.69
N ASP A 167 22.11 2.99 20.93
CA ASP A 167 21.45 2.42 22.12
C ASP A 167 20.05 3.00 22.28
N ILE A 168 19.13 2.22 22.88
CA ILE A 168 17.82 2.72 23.29
C ILE A 168 18.04 3.83 24.34
N ALA A 169 17.71 5.07 23.95
CA ALA A 169 18.06 6.28 24.68
C ALA A 169 17.30 6.45 26.01
N GLU A 170 16.06 5.98 26.08
CA GLU A 170 15.18 6.17 27.24
C GLU A 170 14.91 4.85 27.98
N PRO A 171 14.81 4.88 29.33
CA PRO A 171 14.37 3.72 30.09
C PRO A 171 12.87 3.47 29.89
N TYR A 172 12.47 2.21 29.95
CA TYR A 172 11.06 1.82 29.98
C TYR A 172 10.58 1.63 31.41
N ALA A 173 9.42 2.20 31.73
CA ALA A 173 8.72 1.95 32.98
C ALA A 173 7.75 0.77 32.81
N ILE A 174 7.78 -0.18 33.76
CA ILE A 174 6.90 -1.35 33.75
C ILE A 174 5.91 -1.23 34.91
N THR A 175 4.62 -1.27 34.60
CA THR A 175 3.54 -1.32 35.60
C THR A 175 2.73 -2.59 35.43
N GLY A 176 2.59 -3.37 36.50
CA GLY A 176 1.81 -4.61 36.51
C GLY A 176 0.63 -4.50 37.47
N VAL A 177 -0.59 -4.79 36.99
CA VAL A 177 -1.80 -4.87 37.80
C VAL A 177 -2.51 -6.18 37.44
N GLU A 178 -2.56 -7.12 38.37
CA GLU A 178 -3.10 -8.47 38.12
C GLU A 178 -2.46 -9.15 36.89
N ASP A 179 -3.23 -9.41 35.84
CA ASP A 179 -2.79 -10.02 34.58
C ASP A 179 -2.45 -9.00 33.47
N ARG A 180 -2.38 -7.71 33.83
CA ARG A 180 -2.18 -6.58 32.93
C ARG A 180 -0.80 -6.00 33.11
N LEU A 181 -0.04 -5.91 32.02
CA LEU A 181 1.29 -5.32 31.98
C LEU A 181 1.28 -4.08 31.08
N GLU A 182 1.76 -2.95 31.58
CA GLU A 182 1.99 -1.75 30.79
C GLU A 182 3.49 -1.45 30.73
N VAL A 183 3.98 -1.11 29.53
CA VAL A 183 5.34 -0.67 29.28
C VAL A 183 5.28 0.73 28.68
N ALA A 184 5.76 1.74 29.42
CA ALA A 184 5.75 3.15 29.01
C ALA A 184 7.16 3.66 28.72
N THR A 185 7.29 4.56 27.74
CA THR A 185 8.50 5.37 27.50
C THR A 185 8.46 6.65 28.33
N ALA A 186 9.58 7.38 28.42
CA ALA A 186 9.57 8.74 28.97
C ALA A 186 8.99 9.76 27.97
N SER A 187 9.15 9.50 26.67
CA SER A 187 8.49 10.19 25.57
C SER A 187 6.95 10.03 25.57
N ASP A 188 6.26 10.96 24.90
CA ASP A 188 4.78 11.06 24.79
C ASP A 188 4.09 9.93 24.00
N TYR A 189 4.70 8.76 23.85
CA TYR A 189 4.04 7.60 23.25
C TYR A 189 3.02 6.98 24.21
N PRO A 190 1.88 6.47 23.71
CA PRO A 190 0.97 5.69 24.54
C PRO A 190 1.68 4.43 25.05
N PRO A 191 1.40 3.97 26.28
CA PRO A 191 2.02 2.77 26.82
C PRO A 191 1.63 1.54 25.98
N LEU A 192 2.58 0.63 25.79
CA LEU A 192 2.32 -0.70 25.26
C LEU A 192 1.69 -1.55 26.35
N ARG A 193 0.47 -1.99 26.12
CA ARG A 193 -0.29 -2.87 27.02
C ARG A 193 -0.18 -4.31 26.54
N LEU A 194 0.26 -5.19 27.43
CA LEU A 194 0.48 -6.60 27.18
C LEU A 194 -0.39 -7.43 28.13
N LYS A 195 -1.12 -8.38 27.58
CA LYS A 195 -1.91 -9.36 28.35
C LYS A 195 -1.84 -10.71 27.66
N ILE A 196 -1.72 -11.78 28.44
CA ILE A 196 -1.79 -13.14 27.90
C ILE A 196 -3.05 -13.84 28.41
N TYR A 197 -3.89 -14.28 27.49
CA TYR A 197 -5.02 -15.14 27.77
C TYR A 197 -4.54 -16.59 27.70
N GLY A 198 -4.90 -17.40 28.69
CA GLY A 198 -4.57 -18.82 28.73
C GLY A 198 -4.41 -19.35 30.16
N HIS A 199 -4.25 -20.66 30.26
CA HIS A 199 -4.18 -21.35 31.55
C HIS A 199 -2.80 -21.20 32.18
N ARG A 200 -2.77 -20.97 33.50
CA ARG A 200 -1.53 -20.81 34.29
C ARG A 200 -0.58 -19.77 33.70
N ALA A 201 -1.15 -18.70 33.15
CA ALA A 201 -0.41 -17.55 32.64
C ALA A 201 0.39 -16.88 33.76
N THR A 202 1.67 -16.62 33.53
CA THR A 202 2.54 -15.88 34.44
C THR A 202 3.46 -14.95 33.67
N PHE A 203 3.76 -13.78 34.22
CA PHE A 203 4.83 -12.92 33.72
C PHE A 203 6.04 -12.99 34.66
N THR A 204 7.23 -13.21 34.10
CA THR A 204 8.49 -13.16 34.84
C THR A 204 9.26 -11.92 34.40
N LEU A 205 9.51 -11.02 35.35
CA LEU A 205 10.41 -9.88 35.14
C LEU A 205 11.85 -10.41 35.02
N ASP A 206 12.39 -10.27 33.82
CA ASP A 206 13.73 -10.75 33.45
C ASP A 206 14.22 -9.83 32.32
N SER A 207 14.69 -8.64 32.69
CA SER A 207 15.07 -7.63 31.69
C SER A 207 16.28 -8.10 30.88
N ALA A 208 16.20 -7.98 29.56
CA ALA A 208 17.30 -8.34 28.66
C ALA A 208 17.44 -7.34 27.50
N ARG A 209 18.63 -7.29 26.90
CA ARG A 209 18.90 -6.54 25.68
C ARG A 209 19.37 -7.50 24.59
N LEU A 210 18.69 -7.49 23.46
CA LEU A 210 19.11 -8.18 22.25
C LEU A 210 19.97 -7.19 21.46
N LYS A 211 21.29 -7.34 21.58
CA LYS A 211 22.27 -6.48 20.92
C LYS A 211 22.57 -6.97 19.51
N ASN A 212 23.06 -6.06 18.67
CA ASN A 212 23.55 -6.36 17.33
C ASN A 212 22.50 -7.02 16.42
N VAL A 213 21.21 -6.67 16.57
CA VAL A 213 20.16 -7.15 15.67
C VAL A 213 20.43 -6.63 14.27
N HIS A 214 20.62 -7.53 13.30
CA HIS A 214 20.99 -7.19 11.93
C HIS A 214 19.75 -7.15 11.02
N TYR A 215 19.57 -6.02 10.33
CA TYR A 215 18.54 -5.78 9.35
C TYR A 215 19.14 -5.85 7.95
N ARG A 216 19.39 -7.08 7.47
CA ARG A 216 20.08 -7.36 6.20
C ARG A 216 19.55 -6.59 4.98
N ALA A 217 18.25 -6.29 4.93
CA ALA A 217 17.65 -5.57 3.81
C ALA A 217 17.95 -4.06 3.90
N GLU A 218 18.15 -3.52 5.10
CA GLU A 218 18.64 -2.14 5.27
C GLU A 218 20.14 -2.05 4.93
N ALA A 219 20.94 -3.05 5.30
CA ALA A 219 22.36 -3.13 4.94
C ALA A 219 22.56 -3.09 3.41
N GLN A 220 21.77 -3.89 2.68
CA GLN A 220 21.78 -3.90 1.20
C GLN A 220 21.39 -2.55 0.58
N ARG A 221 20.61 -1.73 1.30
CA ARG A 221 20.15 -0.41 0.85
C ARG A 221 21.08 0.73 1.29
N GLY A 222 22.12 0.43 2.08
CA GLY A 222 23.05 1.43 2.62
C GLY A 222 22.50 2.27 3.78
N TYR A 223 21.49 1.77 4.51
CA TYR A 223 20.96 2.42 5.71
C TYR A 223 21.58 1.85 6.99
N ALA A 224 21.32 2.53 8.11
CA ALA A 224 21.53 1.96 9.44
C ALA A 224 20.86 0.58 9.55
N ASP A 225 21.67 -0.46 9.75
CA ASP A 225 21.27 -1.86 9.62
C ASP A 225 21.56 -2.71 10.87
N VAL A 226 22.18 -2.14 11.90
CA VAL A 226 22.42 -2.82 13.18
C VAL A 226 21.76 -2.03 14.30
N GLY A 227 21.01 -2.71 15.16
CA GLY A 227 20.33 -2.08 16.29
C GLY A 227 20.23 -2.94 17.54
N GLU A 228 19.55 -2.40 18.54
CA GLU A 228 19.26 -3.05 19.81
C GLU A 228 17.75 -3.13 20.05
N LEU A 229 17.30 -4.21 20.70
CA LEU A 229 15.95 -4.32 21.27
C LEU A 229 16.03 -4.59 22.77
N TRP A 230 15.11 -4.01 23.54
CA TRP A 230 14.97 -4.25 24.97
C TRP A 230 13.76 -5.13 25.27
N SER A 231 13.86 -6.00 26.26
CA SER A 231 12.78 -6.89 26.69
C SER A 231 12.49 -6.70 28.18
N PRO A 232 11.21 -6.56 28.59
CA PRO A 232 10.83 -6.45 30.00
C PRO A 232 10.94 -7.79 30.75
N GLY A 233 10.94 -8.92 30.04
CA GLY A 233 10.75 -10.24 30.62
C GLY A 233 10.00 -11.15 29.68
N TYR A 234 9.40 -12.23 30.21
CA TYR A 234 8.67 -13.19 29.39
C TYR A 234 7.38 -13.66 30.06
N PHE A 235 6.38 -13.93 29.23
CA PHE A 235 5.20 -14.66 29.62
C PHE A 235 5.46 -16.16 29.55
N SER A 236 4.86 -16.92 30.45
CA SER A 236 4.78 -18.37 30.38
C SER A 236 3.32 -18.81 30.52
N VAL A 237 2.87 -19.73 29.68
CA VAL A 237 1.47 -20.19 29.64
C VAL A 237 1.41 -21.64 29.19
N ASP A 238 0.37 -22.36 29.60
CA ASP A 238 0.13 -23.72 29.11
C ASP A 238 -0.48 -23.66 27.71
N LEU A 239 0.07 -24.46 26.80
CA LEU A 239 -0.42 -24.67 25.45
C LEU A 239 -1.03 -26.06 25.38
N SER A 240 -2.36 -26.12 25.34
CA SER A 240 -3.15 -27.35 25.23
C SER A 240 -4.07 -27.30 24.00
N ALA A 241 -4.72 -28.43 23.69
CA ALA A 241 -5.68 -28.52 22.58
C ALA A 241 -7.01 -27.81 22.87
N GLU A 242 -7.37 -27.66 24.15
CA GLU A 242 -8.66 -27.13 24.59
C GLU A 242 -8.72 -25.60 24.59
N THR A 243 -7.67 -24.92 25.05
CA THR A 243 -7.65 -23.46 25.17
C THR A 243 -6.40 -22.88 24.51
N PRO A 244 -6.54 -22.29 23.31
CA PRO A 244 -5.43 -21.61 22.64
C PRO A 244 -4.97 -20.38 23.44
N PRO A 245 -3.72 -20.32 23.92
CA PRO A 245 -3.21 -19.09 24.52
C PRO A 245 -3.05 -17.99 23.48
N THR A 246 -3.38 -16.75 23.87
CA THR A 246 -3.25 -15.56 23.03
C THR A 246 -2.52 -14.45 23.76
N LEU A 247 -1.39 -14.00 23.22
CA LEU A 247 -0.76 -12.73 23.61
C LEU A 247 -1.47 -11.59 22.90
N VAL A 248 -1.97 -10.63 23.67
CA VAL A 248 -2.53 -9.37 23.21
C VAL A 248 -1.53 -8.27 23.49
N ALA A 249 -1.16 -7.52 22.45
CA ALA A 249 -0.34 -6.33 22.56
C ALA A 249 -1.08 -5.14 21.92
N SER A 250 -1.22 -4.04 22.65
CA SER A 250 -2.10 -2.94 22.25
C SER A 250 -1.64 -1.58 22.78
N THR A 251 -1.98 -0.50 22.08
CA THR A 251 -1.91 0.87 22.62
C THR A 251 -3.27 1.41 23.10
N GLU A 252 -4.34 0.65 22.91
CA GLU A 252 -5.70 1.01 23.33
C GLU A 252 -5.86 0.95 24.85
N GLY A 253 -6.89 1.58 25.41
CA GLY A 253 -7.21 1.47 26.84
C GLY A 253 -7.67 0.06 27.25
N TRP A 254 -7.54 -0.30 28.54
CA TRP A 254 -7.95 -1.62 29.03
C TRP A 254 -9.43 -1.93 28.84
N ASP A 255 -10.30 -0.93 28.85
CA ASP A 255 -11.72 -1.11 28.57
C ASP A 255 -11.95 -1.61 27.13
N THR A 256 -11.22 -1.04 26.16
CA THR A 256 -11.22 -1.49 24.76
C THR A 256 -10.62 -2.88 24.62
N ILE A 257 -9.47 -3.14 25.26
CA ILE A 257 -8.78 -4.44 25.22
C ILE A 257 -9.65 -5.55 25.84
N GLY A 258 -10.38 -5.24 26.91
CA GLY A 258 -11.24 -6.19 27.61
C GLY A 258 -12.63 -6.37 27.01
N ALA A 259 -13.05 -5.51 26.08
CA ALA A 259 -14.39 -5.55 25.49
C ALA A 259 -14.66 -6.83 24.68
N LEU A 260 -13.65 -7.34 23.97
CA LEU A 260 -13.75 -8.56 23.18
C LEU A 260 -12.56 -9.49 23.47
N GLY A 261 -12.85 -10.65 24.06
CA GLY A 261 -11.85 -11.70 24.25
C GLY A 261 -11.32 -12.26 22.91
N PRO A 262 -10.18 -12.98 22.92
CA PRO A 262 -9.52 -13.45 21.68
C PRO A 262 -10.40 -14.26 20.73
N GLU A 263 -11.25 -15.16 21.24
CA GLU A 263 -12.15 -15.98 20.42
C GLU A 263 -13.25 -15.14 19.76
N ALA A 264 -13.89 -14.25 20.52
CA ALA A 264 -14.91 -13.34 20.00
C ALA A 264 -14.33 -12.36 18.96
N ALA A 265 -13.13 -11.82 19.22
CA ALA A 265 -12.42 -10.99 18.26
C ALA A 265 -12.07 -11.76 16.97
N ALA A 266 -11.72 -13.06 17.10
CA ALA A 266 -11.45 -13.92 15.95
C ALA A 266 -12.70 -14.18 15.11
N ALA A 267 -13.84 -14.45 15.75
CA ALA A 267 -15.12 -14.64 15.08
C ALA A 267 -15.60 -13.37 14.37
N ALA A 268 -15.49 -12.22 15.03
CA ALA A 268 -15.87 -10.92 14.46
C ALA A 268 -15.04 -10.58 13.21
N GLU A 269 -13.73 -10.82 13.24
CA GLU A 269 -12.88 -10.59 12.06
C GLU A 269 -13.20 -11.55 10.91
N HIS A 270 -13.50 -12.82 11.22
CA HIS A 270 -13.92 -13.78 10.21
C HIS A 270 -15.25 -13.36 9.55
N GLU A 271 -16.24 -12.93 10.35
CA GLU A 271 -17.50 -12.42 9.84
C GLU A 271 -17.32 -11.18 8.95
N ARG A 272 -16.49 -10.22 9.39
CA ARG A 272 -16.18 -9.02 8.61
C ARG A 272 -15.58 -9.36 7.25
N ARG A 273 -14.62 -10.30 7.20
CA ARG A 273 -13.99 -10.73 5.94
C ARG A 273 -14.96 -11.47 5.01
N ASN A 274 -15.84 -12.29 5.56
CA ASN A 274 -16.90 -12.93 4.77
C ASN A 274 -17.86 -11.89 4.19
N ARG A 275 -18.17 -10.82 4.93
CA ARG A 275 -19.00 -9.72 4.45
C ARG A 275 -18.34 -8.96 3.29
N LEU A 276 -17.05 -8.64 3.39
CA LEU A 276 -16.29 -8.03 2.30
C LEU A 276 -16.37 -8.86 1.01
N LEU A 277 -16.21 -10.18 1.12
CA LEU A 277 -16.33 -11.07 -0.04
C LEU A 277 -17.76 -11.17 -0.57
N ALA A 278 -18.78 -11.08 0.28
CA ALA A 278 -20.18 -11.12 -0.13
C ALA A 278 -20.59 -9.84 -0.88
N GLU A 279 -20.04 -8.69 -0.49
CA GLU A 279 -20.31 -7.37 -1.08
C GLU A 279 -19.58 -7.18 -2.43
N ALA A 280 -18.44 -7.83 -2.63
CA ALA A 280 -17.67 -7.74 -3.87
C ALA A 280 -18.44 -8.22 -5.12
N ALA A 281 -17.98 -7.80 -6.31
CA ALA A 281 -18.51 -8.29 -7.58
C ALA A 281 -18.46 -9.83 -7.66
N PRO A 282 -19.41 -10.52 -8.31
CA PRO A 282 -19.47 -11.99 -8.34
C PRO A 282 -18.16 -12.69 -8.71
N ALA A 283 -17.43 -12.16 -9.69
CA ALA A 283 -16.13 -12.69 -10.12
C ALA A 283 -15.02 -12.56 -9.06
N ALA A 284 -15.18 -11.64 -8.10
CA ALA A 284 -14.24 -11.38 -7.01
C ALA A 284 -14.59 -12.12 -5.70
N ARG A 285 -15.59 -13.02 -5.71
CA ARG A 285 -16.03 -13.75 -4.50
C ARG A 285 -15.32 -15.09 -4.29
N SER A 286 -14.52 -15.53 -5.25
CA SER A 286 -13.81 -16.83 -5.19
C SER A 286 -12.45 -16.79 -5.89
N GLY A 287 -11.60 -17.77 -5.61
CA GLY A 287 -10.29 -17.92 -6.26
C GLY A 287 -9.40 -16.70 -6.07
N VAL A 288 -8.62 -16.37 -7.11
CA VAL A 288 -7.71 -15.21 -7.11
C VAL A 288 -8.46 -13.89 -6.89
N GLY A 289 -9.69 -13.77 -7.40
CA GLY A 289 -10.52 -12.57 -7.18
C GLY A 289 -10.83 -12.32 -5.71
N ALA A 290 -11.12 -13.37 -4.94
CA ALA A 290 -11.32 -13.26 -3.49
C ALA A 290 -10.03 -12.92 -2.74
N GLU A 291 -8.89 -13.48 -3.16
CA GLU A 291 -7.58 -13.10 -2.60
C GLU A 291 -7.30 -11.60 -2.81
N LEU A 292 -7.57 -11.08 -4.01
CA LEU A 292 -7.41 -9.66 -4.32
C LEU A 292 -8.39 -8.77 -3.55
N ALA A 293 -9.66 -9.17 -3.40
CA ALA A 293 -10.64 -8.42 -2.62
C ALA A 293 -10.23 -8.31 -1.12
N LEU A 294 -9.70 -9.40 -0.55
CA LEU A 294 -9.17 -9.39 0.82
C LEU A 294 -7.86 -8.62 0.93
N ALA A 295 -6.99 -8.64 -0.08
CA ALA A 295 -5.79 -7.82 -0.13
C ALA A 295 -6.14 -6.32 -0.22
N ALA A 296 -7.17 -5.96 -0.98
CA ALA A 296 -7.63 -4.57 -1.12
C ALA A 296 -8.06 -3.95 0.22
N ASP A 297 -8.64 -4.75 1.13
CA ASP A 297 -8.96 -4.34 2.51
C ASP A 297 -7.75 -3.86 3.31
N GLN A 298 -6.54 -4.26 2.94
CA GLN A 298 -5.35 -3.84 3.68
C GLN A 298 -5.03 -2.35 3.49
N PHE A 299 -5.47 -1.75 2.37
CA PHE A 299 -5.08 -0.40 1.94
C PHE A 299 -6.12 0.67 2.27
N VAL A 300 -7.40 0.28 2.45
CA VAL A 300 -8.48 1.22 2.82
C VAL A 300 -8.40 1.51 4.32
N ILE A 301 -8.21 2.78 4.68
CA ILE A 301 -7.95 3.19 6.06
C ILE A 301 -8.89 4.28 6.56
N THR A 302 -9.03 4.36 7.89
CA THR A 302 -9.48 5.55 8.63
C THR A 302 -8.25 6.27 9.20
N PRO A 303 -7.81 7.40 8.61
CA PRO A 303 -6.64 8.12 9.09
C PRO A 303 -6.79 8.60 10.53
N THR A 304 -5.77 8.35 11.37
CA THR A 304 -5.75 8.76 12.80
C THR A 304 -5.12 10.15 13.01
N SER A 305 -4.35 10.64 12.04
CA SER A 305 -3.66 11.94 12.08
C SER A 305 -4.60 13.13 11.95
N ARG A 306 -5.70 12.98 11.19
CA ARG A 306 -6.59 14.07 10.76
C ARG A 306 -7.86 14.19 11.62
N ARG A 307 -7.68 14.46 12.92
CA ARG A 307 -8.78 14.52 13.90
C ARG A 307 -9.83 15.60 13.57
N GLU A 308 -9.41 16.76 13.10
CA GLU A 308 -10.34 17.83 12.73
C GLU A 308 -11.20 17.46 11.53
N ASP A 309 -10.61 16.86 10.51
CA ASP A 309 -11.34 16.39 9.33
C ASP A 309 -12.32 15.28 9.70
N ALA A 310 -11.90 14.36 10.57
CA ALA A 310 -12.78 13.33 11.12
C ALA A 310 -13.95 13.94 11.91
N ALA A 311 -13.72 14.99 12.70
CA ALA A 311 -14.77 15.69 13.42
C ALA A 311 -15.74 16.40 12.46
N ARG A 312 -15.23 17.10 11.45
CA ARG A 312 -16.04 17.77 10.41
C ARG A 312 -16.89 16.77 9.61
N ALA A 313 -16.28 15.68 9.14
CA ALA A 313 -16.97 14.64 8.40
C ALA A 313 -18.10 14.01 9.23
N ARG A 314 -17.83 13.65 10.48
CA ARG A 314 -18.85 13.08 11.39
C ARG A 314 -19.99 14.04 11.66
N ALA A 315 -19.71 15.34 11.82
CA ALA A 315 -20.75 16.35 12.00
C ALA A 315 -21.67 16.48 10.77
N ALA A 316 -21.14 16.20 9.57
CA ALA A 316 -21.90 16.15 8.31
C ALA A 316 -22.54 14.77 8.04
N GLY A 317 -22.46 13.82 8.97
CA GLY A 317 -22.99 12.46 8.80
C GLY A 317 -22.11 11.52 7.97
N GLY A 318 -20.88 11.92 7.65
CA GLY A 318 -19.89 11.11 6.93
C GLY A 318 -18.78 10.54 7.82
N ASP A 319 -17.81 9.88 7.20
CA ASP A 319 -16.56 9.43 7.83
C ASP A 319 -15.36 9.83 6.96
N VAL A 320 -14.16 9.85 7.54
CA VAL A 320 -12.93 10.06 6.76
C VAL A 320 -12.36 8.70 6.36
N ARG A 321 -12.13 8.56 5.07
CA ARG A 321 -11.49 7.39 4.46
C ARG A 321 -10.36 7.85 3.55
N SER A 322 -9.33 7.03 3.47
CA SER A 322 -8.19 7.23 2.57
C SER A 322 -7.63 5.88 2.13
N ILE A 323 -6.71 5.90 1.18
CA ILE A 323 -5.98 4.73 0.70
C ILE A 323 -4.50 4.93 0.99
N ILE A 324 -3.87 3.97 1.68
CA ILE A 324 -2.41 3.92 1.77
C ILE A 324 -1.85 3.38 0.46
N ALA A 325 -0.89 4.09 -0.14
CA ALA A 325 -0.33 3.71 -1.44
C ALA A 325 0.52 2.42 -1.39
N GLY A 326 1.10 2.10 -0.24
CA GLY A 326 1.85 0.86 -0.06
C GLY A 326 2.59 0.75 1.26
N TYR A 327 2.60 -0.45 1.82
CA TYR A 327 3.40 -0.77 3.00
C TYR A 327 4.82 -1.20 2.58
N TYR A 328 5.87 -0.83 3.29
CA TYR A 328 5.84 -0.09 4.58
C TYR A 328 5.96 1.43 4.43
N TRP A 329 6.54 1.88 3.31
CA TRP A 329 7.13 3.22 3.17
C TRP A 329 6.10 4.33 2.90
N PHE A 330 4.97 4.03 2.28
CA PHE A 330 4.08 5.06 1.79
C PHE A 330 2.95 5.34 2.79
N THR A 331 2.43 6.56 2.70
CA THR A 331 1.21 7.03 3.37
C THR A 331 0.09 7.11 2.33
N ASP A 332 -0.91 7.96 2.53
CA ASP A 332 -1.92 8.25 1.52
C ASP A 332 -1.45 9.28 0.48
N TRP A 333 -1.46 8.83 -0.77
CA TRP A 333 -1.03 9.61 -1.94
C TRP A 333 -2.24 9.85 -2.85
N GLY A 334 -2.44 11.09 -3.29
CA GLY A 334 -3.61 11.46 -4.09
C GLY A 334 -3.65 10.75 -5.43
N ARG A 335 -2.53 10.71 -6.15
CA ARG A 335 -2.41 10.00 -7.42
C ARG A 335 -2.79 8.52 -7.25
N ASP A 336 -2.13 7.81 -6.35
CA ASP A 336 -2.33 6.38 -6.10
C ASP A 336 -3.75 6.10 -5.64
N THR A 337 -4.32 6.95 -4.78
CA THR A 337 -5.72 6.86 -4.33
C THR A 337 -6.67 6.90 -5.53
N MET A 338 -6.50 7.88 -6.42
CA MET A 338 -7.42 8.06 -7.55
C MET A 338 -7.28 6.97 -8.62
N ILE A 339 -6.06 6.48 -8.86
CA ILE A 339 -5.82 5.34 -9.77
C ILE A 339 -6.45 4.06 -9.21
N SER A 340 -6.30 3.82 -7.90
CA SER A 340 -6.69 2.56 -7.28
C SER A 340 -8.13 2.52 -6.75
N LEU A 341 -8.83 3.66 -6.68
CA LEU A 341 -10.16 3.80 -6.07
C LEU A 341 -11.13 2.73 -6.58
N ASP A 342 -11.27 2.58 -7.90
CA ASP A 342 -12.23 1.66 -8.51
C ASP A 342 -11.98 0.21 -8.07
N GLY A 343 -10.75 -0.28 -8.28
CA GLY A 343 -10.37 -1.64 -7.93
C GLY A 343 -10.43 -1.92 -6.42
N LEU A 344 -10.05 -0.94 -5.59
CA LEU A 344 -10.03 -1.10 -4.14
C LEU A 344 -11.39 -0.88 -3.48
N THR A 345 -12.34 -0.20 -4.12
CA THR A 345 -13.62 0.14 -3.47
C THR A 345 -14.83 -0.29 -4.30
N CYS A 346 -15.01 0.28 -5.49
CA CYS A 346 -16.15 0.03 -6.38
C CYS A 346 -16.33 -1.46 -6.74
N VAL A 347 -15.28 -2.11 -7.26
CA VAL A 347 -15.31 -3.54 -7.63
C VAL A 347 -15.52 -4.45 -6.41
N THR A 348 -15.08 -4.00 -5.24
CA THR A 348 -15.25 -4.71 -3.95
C THR A 348 -16.56 -4.41 -3.23
N GLY A 349 -17.46 -3.60 -3.82
CA GLY A 349 -18.75 -3.25 -3.21
C GLY A 349 -18.68 -2.18 -2.12
N ARG A 350 -17.50 -1.61 -1.84
CA ARG A 350 -17.27 -0.60 -0.79
C ARG A 350 -17.57 0.81 -1.29
N HIS A 351 -18.78 0.99 -1.80
CA HIS A 351 -19.20 2.22 -2.49
C HIS A 351 -19.26 3.41 -1.52
N VAL A 352 -19.70 3.18 -0.29
CA VAL A 352 -19.77 4.22 0.74
C VAL A 352 -18.38 4.76 1.07
N GLU A 353 -17.37 3.88 1.22
CA GLU A 353 -15.98 4.29 1.41
C GLU A 353 -15.44 5.07 0.21
N ALA A 354 -15.79 4.67 -1.02
CA ALA A 354 -15.39 5.38 -2.23
C ALA A 354 -15.90 6.83 -2.23
N GLY A 355 -17.18 7.02 -1.90
CA GLY A 355 -17.79 8.36 -1.77
C GLY A 355 -17.08 9.20 -0.70
N TYR A 356 -16.79 8.64 0.47
CA TYR A 356 -16.05 9.34 1.52
C TYR A 356 -14.63 9.75 1.08
N ILE A 357 -13.92 8.89 0.35
CA ILE A 357 -12.59 9.22 -0.19
C ILE A 357 -12.70 10.40 -1.17
N LEU A 358 -13.62 10.33 -2.12
CA LEU A 358 -13.81 11.40 -3.13
C LEU A 358 -14.18 12.74 -2.47
N HIS A 359 -15.09 12.74 -1.50
CA HIS A 359 -15.44 13.93 -0.73
C HIS A 359 -14.25 14.47 0.07
N THR A 360 -13.48 13.60 0.72
CA THR A 360 -12.29 13.99 1.49
C THR A 360 -11.29 14.70 0.58
N PHE A 361 -10.93 14.11 -0.56
CA PHE A 361 -9.97 14.73 -1.48
C PHE A 361 -10.51 15.99 -2.16
N GLY A 362 -11.81 16.06 -2.46
CA GLY A 362 -12.45 17.26 -2.98
C GLY A 362 -12.34 18.49 -2.06
N GLN A 363 -12.30 18.28 -0.74
CA GLN A 363 -12.09 19.36 0.23
C GLN A 363 -10.68 19.94 0.22
N TYR A 364 -9.69 19.18 -0.25
CA TYR A 364 -8.31 19.63 -0.38
C TYR A 364 -7.97 20.17 -1.77
N VAL A 365 -8.95 20.41 -2.65
CA VAL A 365 -8.68 21.10 -3.92
C VAL A 365 -8.21 22.52 -3.62
N HIS A 366 -6.98 22.84 -4.05
CA HIS A 366 -6.35 24.14 -3.88
C HIS A 366 -5.63 24.53 -5.18
N ASP A 367 -5.93 25.71 -5.71
CA ASP A 367 -5.44 26.19 -7.02
C ASP A 367 -5.69 25.18 -8.17
N GLY A 368 -6.80 24.46 -8.13
CA GLY A 368 -7.11 23.40 -9.11
C GLY A 368 -6.25 22.14 -8.99
N LEU A 369 -5.50 21.98 -7.91
CA LEU A 369 -4.70 20.78 -7.62
C LEU A 369 -5.25 20.02 -6.41
N ILE A 370 -5.30 18.69 -6.49
CA ILE A 370 -5.44 17.84 -5.29
C ILE A 370 -4.06 17.54 -4.70
N PRO A 371 -3.94 17.27 -3.39
CA PRO A 371 -2.65 16.94 -2.78
C PRO A 371 -2.11 15.60 -3.30
N ASN A 372 -0.81 15.55 -3.59
CA ASN A 372 -0.12 14.34 -4.00
C ASN A 372 0.21 13.43 -2.81
N LEU A 373 0.54 14.00 -1.65
CA LEU A 373 1.03 13.27 -0.48
C LEU A 373 0.54 13.93 0.81
N PHE A 374 0.05 13.13 1.76
CA PHE A 374 -0.08 13.52 3.16
C PHE A 374 1.02 12.83 3.99
N PRO A 375 2.02 13.58 4.51
CA PRO A 375 3.12 12.98 5.27
C PRO A 375 2.68 12.42 6.63
N ASP A 376 3.38 11.37 7.11
CA ASP A 376 3.20 10.87 8.47
C ASP A 376 3.48 11.99 9.50
N GLY A 377 2.57 12.15 10.45
CA GLY A 377 2.70 13.18 11.49
C GLY A 377 2.49 14.62 11.02
N SER A 378 2.00 14.84 9.80
CA SER A 378 1.59 16.15 9.27
C SER A 378 0.10 16.18 8.93
N ASN A 379 -0.50 17.36 8.99
CA ASN A 379 -1.86 17.61 8.52
C ASN A 379 -1.90 18.32 7.15
N GLU A 380 -0.76 18.82 6.66
CA GLU A 380 -0.68 19.55 5.38
C GLU A 380 -0.33 18.60 4.22
N GLY A 381 -1.12 18.70 3.14
CA GLY A 381 -0.86 17.98 1.89
C GLY A 381 0.18 18.70 1.01
N LEU A 382 0.96 17.94 0.25
CA LEU A 382 1.93 18.47 -0.72
C LEU A 382 1.36 18.44 -2.14
N TYR A 383 1.36 19.57 -2.85
CA TYR A 383 0.67 19.75 -4.13
C TYR A 383 1.62 19.71 -5.34
N HIS A 384 2.52 18.74 -5.42
CA HIS A 384 3.57 18.69 -6.45
C HIS A 384 3.26 17.63 -7.52
N THR A 385 2.12 17.73 -8.19
CA THR A 385 1.63 16.76 -9.18
C THR A 385 0.83 17.47 -10.27
N ALA A 386 1.02 17.04 -11.52
CA ALA A 386 0.23 17.52 -12.67
C ALA A 386 -0.86 16.52 -13.10
N ASP A 387 -0.80 15.28 -12.62
CA ASP A 387 -1.68 14.18 -13.04
C ASP A 387 -2.77 13.83 -12.01
N ALA A 388 -2.53 14.03 -10.71
CA ALA A 388 -3.46 13.58 -9.67
C ALA A 388 -4.86 14.18 -9.81
N SER A 389 -4.97 15.48 -10.11
CA SER A 389 -6.28 16.14 -10.29
C SER A 389 -7.03 15.61 -11.50
N LEU A 390 -6.33 15.12 -12.53
CA LEU A 390 -6.98 14.56 -13.72
C LEU A 390 -7.43 13.11 -13.46
N TRP A 391 -6.64 12.35 -12.69
CA TRP A 391 -7.07 11.05 -12.17
C TRP A 391 -8.30 11.16 -11.27
N PHE A 392 -8.51 12.28 -10.57
CA PHE A 392 -9.72 12.52 -9.79
C PHE A 392 -11.00 12.45 -10.63
N PHE A 393 -10.99 12.98 -11.86
CA PHE A 393 -12.13 12.85 -12.78
C PHE A 393 -12.40 11.40 -13.16
N HIS A 394 -11.33 10.64 -13.45
CA HIS A 394 -11.45 9.21 -13.73
C HIS A 394 -12.05 8.47 -12.53
N ALA A 395 -11.57 8.75 -11.31
CA ALA A 395 -12.08 8.12 -10.09
C ALA A 395 -13.57 8.42 -9.85
N VAL A 396 -14.00 9.68 -10.07
CA VAL A 396 -15.42 10.08 -9.99
C VAL A 396 -16.24 9.35 -11.05
N ASP A 397 -15.76 9.25 -12.29
CA ASP A 397 -16.45 8.53 -13.37
C ASP A 397 -16.65 7.05 -13.01
N ARG A 398 -15.59 6.36 -12.57
CA ARG A 398 -15.67 4.96 -12.14
C ARG A 398 -16.63 4.77 -10.96
N TYR A 399 -16.66 5.71 -10.02
CA TYR A 399 -17.62 5.70 -8.91
C TYR A 399 -19.06 5.85 -9.40
N LEU A 400 -19.32 6.77 -10.32
CA LEU A 400 -20.66 7.00 -10.86
C LEU A 400 -21.16 5.84 -11.70
N ASP A 401 -20.29 5.21 -12.48
CA ASP A 401 -20.61 3.98 -13.22
C ASP A 401 -21.05 2.86 -12.29
N ALA A 402 -20.41 2.74 -11.13
CA ALA A 402 -20.72 1.69 -10.15
C ALA A 402 -21.98 1.97 -9.32
N THR A 403 -22.31 3.25 -9.05
CA THR A 403 -23.30 3.64 -8.03
C THR A 403 -24.50 4.43 -8.57
N GLY A 404 -24.32 5.17 -9.65
CA GLY A 404 -25.29 6.15 -10.13
C GLY A 404 -25.51 7.35 -9.19
N ASP A 405 -24.62 7.58 -8.22
CA ASP A 405 -24.79 8.58 -7.16
C ASP A 405 -24.65 10.03 -7.68
N ARG A 406 -25.77 10.62 -8.08
CA ARG A 406 -25.85 11.99 -8.57
C ARG A 406 -25.66 13.04 -7.47
N GLU A 407 -25.89 12.70 -6.20
CA GLU A 407 -25.76 13.65 -5.09
C GLU A 407 -24.28 13.94 -4.81
N THR A 408 -23.46 12.90 -4.73
CA THR A 408 -22.00 13.07 -4.63
C THR A 408 -21.43 13.81 -5.84
N LEU A 409 -21.88 13.50 -7.07
CA LEU A 409 -21.48 14.28 -8.24
C LEU A 409 -21.83 15.75 -8.08
N ALA A 410 -23.08 16.09 -7.76
CA ALA A 410 -23.53 17.47 -7.61
C ALA A 410 -22.71 18.25 -6.56
N ALA A 411 -22.33 17.59 -5.46
CA ALA A 411 -21.46 18.17 -4.44
C ALA A 411 -20.01 18.39 -4.91
N LEU A 412 -19.49 17.55 -5.80
CA LEU A 412 -18.15 17.65 -6.35
C LEU A 412 -18.05 18.56 -7.59
N MET A 413 -19.16 18.80 -8.30
CA MET A 413 -19.22 19.60 -9.53
C MET A 413 -18.50 20.95 -9.42
N PRO A 414 -18.72 21.79 -8.38
CA PRO A 414 -18.02 23.06 -8.27
C PRO A 414 -16.50 22.92 -8.23
N LYS A 415 -15.99 21.86 -7.58
CA LYS A 415 -14.55 21.57 -7.49
C LYS A 415 -13.98 21.04 -8.80
N LEU A 416 -14.73 20.21 -9.52
CA LEU A 416 -14.34 19.73 -10.84
C LEU A 416 -14.27 20.89 -11.85
N THR A 417 -15.25 21.80 -11.82
CA THR A 417 -15.24 23.03 -12.63
C THR A 417 -14.06 23.93 -12.27
N GLU A 418 -13.79 24.15 -10.97
CA GLU A 418 -12.64 24.92 -10.48
C GLU A 418 -11.32 24.35 -11.03
N ILE A 419 -11.12 23.03 -10.98
CA ILE A 419 -9.92 22.37 -11.50
C ILE A 419 -9.73 22.70 -12.99
N VAL A 420 -10.76 22.51 -13.83
CA VAL A 420 -10.68 22.80 -15.27
C VAL A 420 -10.37 24.27 -15.54
N GLN A 421 -11.02 25.19 -14.82
CA GLN A 421 -10.78 26.64 -14.95
C GLN A 421 -9.34 27.01 -14.58
N CYS A 422 -8.80 26.47 -13.49
CA CYS A 422 -7.41 26.68 -13.10
C CYS A 422 -6.41 26.14 -14.12
N HIS A 423 -6.67 24.99 -14.76
CA HIS A 423 -5.78 24.48 -15.81
C HIS A 423 -5.87 25.32 -17.09
N LEU A 424 -7.06 25.85 -17.44
CA LEU A 424 -7.22 26.76 -18.57
C LEU A 424 -6.53 28.11 -18.36
N ALA A 425 -6.65 28.69 -17.16
CA ALA A 425 -6.00 29.96 -16.80
C ALA A 425 -4.51 29.83 -16.50
N GLY A 426 -4.10 28.64 -16.07
CA GLY A 426 -2.79 28.33 -15.54
C GLY A 426 -2.75 28.28 -14.02
N THR A 427 -2.04 27.28 -13.50
CA THR A 427 -1.84 27.05 -12.07
C THR A 427 -0.34 26.87 -11.74
N ARG A 428 -0.05 26.41 -10.53
CA ARG A 428 1.29 26.18 -9.99
C ARG A 428 2.14 25.32 -10.94
N PHE A 429 3.46 25.49 -10.85
CA PHE A 429 4.46 24.71 -11.59
C PHE A 429 4.35 24.77 -13.12
N GLY A 430 3.82 25.87 -13.65
CA GLY A 430 3.69 26.07 -15.09
C GLY A 430 2.66 25.14 -15.74
N ILE A 431 1.74 24.56 -14.96
CA ILE A 431 0.66 23.73 -15.46
C ILE A 431 -0.39 24.64 -16.09
N HIS A 432 -0.57 24.59 -17.40
CA HIS A 432 -1.58 25.37 -18.11
C HIS A 432 -1.92 24.76 -19.47
N VAL A 433 -3.07 25.14 -20.03
CA VAL A 433 -3.42 24.83 -21.42
C VAL A 433 -2.72 25.82 -22.35
N ASP A 434 -2.03 25.30 -23.37
CA ASP A 434 -1.46 26.13 -24.43
C ASP A 434 -2.60 26.70 -25.31
N PRO A 435 -2.74 28.04 -25.41
CA PRO A 435 -3.79 28.69 -26.16
C PRO A 435 -3.65 28.54 -27.68
N LYS A 436 -2.57 27.94 -28.20
CA LYS A 436 -2.41 27.64 -29.63
C LYS A 436 -3.06 26.32 -30.04
N ASP A 437 -2.85 25.25 -29.27
CA ASP A 437 -3.23 23.89 -29.68
C ASP A 437 -4.19 23.18 -28.72
N GLY A 438 -4.32 23.66 -27.48
CA GLY A 438 -5.31 23.16 -26.50
C GLY A 438 -4.75 21.99 -25.69
N LEU A 439 -3.47 21.69 -25.85
CA LEU A 439 -2.75 20.70 -25.07
C LEU A 439 -2.28 21.30 -23.76
N LEU A 440 -2.23 20.46 -22.73
CA LEU A 440 -1.73 20.80 -21.42
C LEU A 440 -0.21 20.69 -21.41
N ILE A 441 0.44 21.79 -21.02
CA ILE A 441 1.87 21.86 -20.76
C ILE A 441 2.11 21.95 -19.26
N GLN A 442 3.15 21.28 -18.78
CA GLN A 442 3.56 21.33 -17.38
C GLN A 442 5.07 21.32 -17.22
N GLY A 443 5.53 21.80 -16.06
CA GLY A 443 6.90 21.60 -15.63
C GLY A 443 7.51 22.87 -15.04
N ALA A 444 8.18 22.70 -13.91
CA ALA A 444 9.03 23.71 -13.29
C ALA A 444 10.44 23.15 -13.11
N GLU A 445 11.45 24.02 -13.18
CA GLU A 445 12.83 23.61 -12.98
C GLU A 445 13.00 22.97 -11.59
N GLY A 446 13.64 21.80 -11.55
CA GLY A 446 13.85 21.05 -10.31
C GLY A 446 12.64 20.29 -9.77
N TYR A 447 11.50 20.29 -10.46
CA TYR A 447 10.29 19.53 -10.08
C TYR A 447 9.99 18.38 -11.04
N GLN A 448 9.46 17.30 -10.48
CA GLN A 448 9.03 16.11 -11.19
C GLN A 448 7.53 15.86 -10.89
N LEU A 449 6.68 16.21 -11.85
CA LEU A 449 5.24 16.39 -11.63
C LEU A 449 4.38 15.22 -12.17
N THR A 450 4.97 14.33 -12.96
CA THR A 450 4.30 13.13 -13.49
C THR A 450 4.50 11.94 -12.54
N TRP A 451 3.78 10.84 -12.73
CA TRP A 451 4.00 9.60 -11.96
C TRP A 451 5.42 9.01 -12.06
N MET A 452 6.19 9.38 -13.10
CA MET A 452 7.61 9.05 -13.20
C MET A 452 8.46 10.07 -12.44
N ASP A 453 8.37 10.08 -11.09
CA ASP A 453 8.83 11.14 -10.18
C ASP A 453 10.15 10.85 -9.42
N ALA A 454 11.01 9.99 -9.96
CA ALA A 454 12.32 9.72 -9.36
C ALA A 454 13.27 10.94 -9.41
N LYS A 455 13.83 11.29 -8.25
CA LYS A 455 14.81 12.38 -8.09
C LYS A 455 15.88 12.01 -7.07
N CYS A 456 17.16 12.20 -7.43
CA CYS A 456 18.30 11.93 -6.56
C CYS A 456 19.22 13.15 -6.50
N ASP A 457 19.53 13.67 -5.31
CA ASP A 457 20.46 14.81 -5.11
C ASP A 457 20.20 16.03 -6.02
N GLY A 458 18.93 16.34 -6.28
CA GLY A 458 18.55 17.44 -7.18
C GLY A 458 18.42 17.06 -8.67
N TRP A 459 18.97 15.93 -9.09
CA TRP A 459 18.83 15.39 -10.44
C TRP A 459 17.49 14.69 -10.62
N VAL A 460 16.67 15.18 -11.56
CA VAL A 460 15.44 14.53 -12.01
C VAL A 460 15.81 13.45 -13.03
N VAL A 461 15.53 12.19 -12.69
CA VAL A 461 15.99 11.02 -13.46
C VAL A 461 15.25 10.89 -14.78
N THR A 462 13.94 11.11 -14.75
CA THR A 462 13.03 11.07 -15.90
C THR A 462 12.36 12.43 -16.07
N PRO A 463 13.06 13.44 -16.61
CA PRO A 463 12.46 14.74 -16.85
C PRO A 463 11.40 14.61 -17.94
N ARG A 464 10.16 14.97 -17.61
CA ARG A 464 9.02 14.89 -18.53
C ARG A 464 8.31 16.22 -18.69
N ARG A 465 9.05 17.32 -18.56
CA ARG A 465 8.56 18.70 -18.72
C ARG A 465 8.14 18.94 -20.17
N GLY A 466 7.11 19.74 -20.37
CA GLY A 466 6.47 19.92 -21.68
C GLY A 466 5.08 19.29 -21.69
N LYS A 467 4.65 18.80 -22.85
CA LYS A 467 3.35 18.17 -23.06
C LYS A 467 3.52 16.65 -22.96
N ALA A 468 3.30 16.08 -21.78
CA ALA A 468 3.38 14.64 -21.56
C ALA A 468 2.14 13.92 -22.11
N VAL A 469 2.34 12.73 -22.70
CA VAL A 469 1.29 12.01 -23.43
C VAL A 469 0.09 11.64 -22.55
N GLU A 470 0.32 11.11 -21.35
CA GLU A 470 -0.77 10.68 -20.48
C GLU A 470 -1.49 11.84 -19.79
N ILE A 471 -0.79 12.94 -19.51
CA ILE A 471 -1.43 14.14 -18.96
C ILE A 471 -2.44 14.69 -19.96
N ASN A 472 -2.10 14.71 -21.25
CA ASN A 472 -2.99 15.17 -22.29
C ASN A 472 -4.14 14.19 -22.56
N ALA A 473 -3.90 12.89 -22.46
CA ALA A 473 -4.98 11.88 -22.50
C ALA A 473 -5.97 12.05 -21.33
N LEU A 474 -5.45 12.22 -20.12
CA LEU A 474 -6.25 12.46 -18.92
C LEU A 474 -6.99 13.80 -18.98
N TRP A 475 -6.38 14.84 -19.54
CA TRP A 475 -6.99 16.16 -19.74
C TRP A 475 -8.17 16.09 -20.71
N TYR A 476 -7.99 15.46 -21.87
CA TYR A 476 -9.08 15.23 -22.80
C TYR A 476 -10.23 14.45 -22.13
N ASN A 477 -9.90 13.38 -21.41
CA ASN A 477 -10.89 12.59 -20.69
C ASN A 477 -11.65 13.43 -19.65
N ALA A 478 -10.95 14.24 -18.85
CA ALA A 478 -11.57 15.13 -17.86
C ALA A 478 -12.53 16.15 -18.50
N LEU A 479 -12.15 16.75 -19.64
CA LEU A 479 -13.02 17.67 -20.37
C LEU A 479 -14.31 17.00 -20.86
N ARG A 480 -14.20 15.78 -21.42
CA ARG A 480 -15.35 15.02 -21.93
C ARG A 480 -16.28 14.54 -20.81
N LEU A 481 -15.72 14.14 -19.68
CA LEU A 481 -16.48 13.78 -18.49
C LEU A 481 -17.25 14.98 -17.94
N LEU A 482 -16.54 16.11 -17.74
CA LEU A 482 -17.18 17.32 -17.24
C LEU A 482 -18.23 17.87 -18.21
N GLU A 483 -18.00 17.79 -19.52
CA GLU A 483 -19.01 18.12 -20.54
C GLU A 483 -20.28 17.30 -20.32
N GLY A 484 -20.15 15.97 -20.18
CA GLY A 484 -21.28 15.07 -19.97
C GLY A 484 -22.05 15.36 -18.69
N TRP A 485 -21.33 15.60 -17.58
CA TRP A 485 -21.94 15.94 -16.29
C TRP A 485 -22.62 17.31 -16.30
N THR A 486 -22.00 18.30 -16.93
CA THR A 486 -22.54 19.67 -17.06
C THR A 486 -23.79 19.68 -17.92
N ARG A 487 -23.80 18.95 -19.04
CA ARG A 487 -24.99 18.74 -19.86
C ARG A 487 -26.09 18.04 -19.06
N GLY A 488 -25.75 17.01 -18.29
CA GLY A 488 -26.67 16.31 -17.41
C GLY A 488 -27.30 17.19 -16.32
N ALA A 489 -26.61 18.26 -15.90
CA ALA A 489 -27.12 19.27 -14.98
C ALA A 489 -27.98 20.35 -15.66
N GLY A 490 -28.10 20.34 -16.99
CA GLY A 490 -28.92 21.26 -17.77
C GLY A 490 -28.21 22.54 -18.23
N ASP A 491 -26.89 22.64 -18.08
CA ASP A 491 -26.10 23.79 -18.55
C ASP A 491 -25.47 23.49 -19.93
N GLU A 492 -26.27 23.68 -20.98
CA GLU A 492 -25.87 23.32 -22.34
C GLU A 492 -24.77 24.24 -22.90
N ASP A 493 -24.74 25.51 -22.48
CA ASP A 493 -23.76 26.50 -22.94
C ASP A 493 -22.37 26.18 -22.39
N ALA A 494 -22.27 25.88 -21.08
CA ALA A 494 -21.01 25.45 -20.48
C ALA A 494 -20.54 24.10 -21.05
N ALA A 495 -21.46 23.17 -21.32
CA ALA A 495 -21.13 21.90 -21.98
C ALA A 495 -20.56 22.12 -23.40
N HIS A 496 -21.13 23.03 -24.20
CA HIS A 496 -20.60 23.38 -25.51
C HIS A 496 -19.19 23.98 -25.44
N ALA A 497 -18.92 24.84 -24.46
CA ALA A 497 -17.58 25.40 -24.24
C ALA A 497 -16.55 24.31 -23.92
N LEU A 498 -16.90 23.36 -23.04
CA LEU A 498 -16.05 22.21 -22.71
C LEU A 498 -15.80 21.32 -23.93
N ALA A 499 -16.84 21.06 -24.74
CA ALA A 499 -16.72 20.29 -25.97
C ALA A 499 -15.74 20.93 -26.96
N ALA A 500 -15.78 22.26 -27.11
CA ALA A 500 -14.85 22.99 -27.99
C ALA A 500 -13.39 22.85 -27.52
N HIS A 501 -13.12 22.93 -26.22
CA HIS A 501 -11.79 22.66 -25.66
C HIS A 501 -11.36 21.22 -25.92
N ALA A 502 -12.26 20.25 -25.72
CA ALA A 502 -11.96 18.83 -25.93
C ALA A 502 -11.64 18.51 -27.40
N SER A 503 -12.42 19.04 -28.36
CA SER A 503 -12.17 18.85 -29.80
C SER A 503 -10.82 19.42 -30.23
N ARG A 504 -10.48 20.61 -29.74
CA ARG A 504 -9.19 21.24 -30.04
C ARG A 504 -8.02 20.42 -29.48
N CYS A 505 -8.12 19.98 -28.22
CA CYS A 505 -7.15 19.08 -27.60
C CYS A 505 -6.99 17.77 -28.39
N GLN A 506 -8.08 17.11 -28.78
CA GLN A 506 -8.03 15.84 -29.53
C GLN A 506 -7.37 15.99 -30.89
N HIS A 507 -7.69 17.05 -31.63
CA HIS A 507 -7.08 17.33 -32.92
C HIS A 507 -5.57 17.52 -32.80
N ALA A 508 -5.15 18.41 -31.90
CA ALA A 508 -3.74 18.66 -31.64
C ALA A 508 -3.00 17.43 -31.12
N PHE A 509 -3.64 16.62 -30.26
CA PHE A 509 -3.03 15.40 -29.73
C PHE A 509 -2.64 14.45 -30.87
N ASN A 510 -3.57 14.21 -31.80
CA ASN A 510 -3.34 13.31 -32.92
C ASN A 510 -2.35 13.86 -33.95
N GLU A 511 -2.23 15.18 -34.07
CA GLU A 511 -1.21 15.80 -34.92
C GLU A 511 0.20 15.71 -34.30
N ARG A 512 0.31 15.97 -32.99
CA ARG A 512 1.60 16.20 -32.33
C ARG A 512 2.24 14.94 -31.73
N PHE A 513 1.46 14.02 -31.17
CA PHE A 513 2.01 12.88 -30.44
C PHE A 513 2.33 11.67 -31.31
N TRP A 514 1.88 11.60 -32.55
CA TRP A 514 2.15 10.43 -33.40
C TRP A 514 3.60 10.39 -33.87
N ASN A 515 4.32 9.32 -33.51
CA ASN A 515 5.67 9.04 -33.98
C ASN A 515 5.62 7.99 -35.11
N PRO A 516 5.72 8.40 -36.38
CA PRO A 516 5.64 7.46 -37.51
C PRO A 516 6.84 6.51 -37.58
N GLU A 517 8.01 6.87 -37.05
CA GLU A 517 9.20 6.01 -37.05
C GLU A 517 9.11 4.88 -36.02
N GLY A 518 8.49 5.17 -34.87
CA GLY A 518 8.31 4.22 -33.78
C GLY A 518 7.04 3.38 -33.89
N ASP A 519 6.14 3.74 -34.80
CA ASP A 519 4.76 3.22 -34.91
C ASP A 519 4.07 3.24 -33.53
N CYS A 520 4.19 4.37 -32.85
CA CYS A 520 3.75 4.57 -31.47
C CYS A 520 3.64 6.08 -31.16
N LEU A 521 3.38 6.45 -29.90
CA LEU A 521 3.34 7.86 -29.50
C LEU A 521 4.69 8.35 -28.96
N TYR A 522 5.04 9.61 -29.25
CA TYR A 522 6.04 10.34 -28.49
C TYR A 522 5.63 10.40 -27.00
N ASP A 523 6.57 10.21 -26.08
CA ASP A 523 6.25 10.22 -24.65
C ASP A 523 6.01 11.65 -24.13
N VAL A 524 6.75 12.61 -24.68
CA VAL A 524 6.66 14.04 -24.37
C VAL A 524 6.92 14.84 -25.64
N VAL A 525 6.09 15.84 -25.90
CA VAL A 525 6.31 16.80 -27.01
C VAL A 525 6.62 18.19 -26.47
N GLU A 526 7.37 18.97 -27.25
CA GLU A 526 7.77 20.35 -26.92
C GLU A 526 8.45 20.47 -25.54
N SER A 527 9.28 19.48 -25.20
CA SER A 527 10.06 19.52 -23.98
C SER A 527 11.15 20.58 -24.05
N PRO A 528 11.26 21.48 -23.05
CA PRO A 528 12.39 22.41 -22.99
C PRO A 528 13.73 21.68 -22.79
N ASP A 529 13.69 20.44 -22.27
CA ASP A 529 14.87 19.64 -21.97
C ASP A 529 15.44 18.94 -23.23
N LEU A 530 14.69 18.94 -24.34
CA LEU A 530 15.05 18.25 -25.59
C LEU A 530 15.43 19.19 -26.75
N ALA A 531 15.77 20.45 -26.44
CA ALA A 531 16.26 21.43 -27.42
C ALA A 531 15.38 21.55 -28.68
N GLY A 532 14.05 21.45 -28.52
CA GLY A 532 13.08 21.55 -29.61
C GLY A 532 12.76 20.24 -30.33
N LYS A 533 13.23 19.09 -29.84
CA LYS A 533 12.82 17.75 -30.31
C LYS A 533 11.73 17.16 -29.41
N ASP A 534 10.94 16.26 -29.98
CA ASP A 534 9.97 15.44 -29.25
C ASP A 534 10.64 14.13 -28.78
N ASP A 535 10.18 13.57 -27.66
CA ASP A 535 10.78 12.38 -27.02
C ASP A 535 10.27 11.07 -27.66
N PRO A 536 11.09 10.33 -28.44
CA PRO A 536 10.68 9.09 -29.08
C PRO A 536 10.72 7.87 -28.13
N ALA A 537 11.02 8.05 -26.85
CA ALA A 537 11.12 6.94 -25.90
C ALA A 537 9.81 6.14 -25.84
N CYS A 538 9.86 4.87 -26.21
CA CYS A 538 8.72 3.97 -26.11
C CYS A 538 8.46 3.62 -24.64
N ARG A 539 7.44 4.26 -24.06
CA ARG A 539 6.98 4.09 -22.67
C ARG A 539 5.53 3.64 -22.62
N PRO A 540 5.07 3.04 -21.50
CA PRO A 540 3.71 2.53 -21.38
C PRO A 540 2.64 3.64 -21.22
N ASN A 541 3.05 4.89 -20.99
CA ASN A 541 2.15 6.05 -20.81
C ASN A 541 1.17 6.22 -21.97
N GLN A 542 1.59 5.89 -23.20
CA GLN A 542 0.76 5.97 -24.41
C GLN A 542 -0.52 5.11 -24.33
N LEU A 543 -0.53 4.04 -23.52
CA LEU A 543 -1.73 3.20 -23.34
C LEU A 543 -2.89 3.99 -22.75
N LEU A 544 -2.62 5.03 -21.95
CA LEU A 544 -3.64 5.90 -21.36
C LEU A 544 -4.37 6.74 -22.42
N ALA A 545 -3.79 6.91 -23.61
CA ALA A 545 -4.50 7.55 -24.74
C ALA A 545 -5.64 6.69 -25.30
N ILE A 546 -5.69 5.40 -24.92
CA ILE A 546 -6.68 4.41 -25.36
C ILE A 546 -7.52 3.89 -24.19
N SER A 547 -6.92 3.60 -23.03
CA SER A 547 -7.57 2.86 -21.94
C SER A 547 -8.68 3.64 -21.23
N LEU A 548 -8.60 4.97 -21.16
CA LEU A 548 -9.58 5.83 -20.47
C LEU A 548 -10.98 5.81 -21.10
N THR A 549 -12.03 6.15 -20.34
CA THR A 549 -13.44 6.16 -20.78
C THR A 549 -13.63 6.90 -22.11
N HIS A 550 -12.94 8.02 -22.29
CA HIS A 550 -12.87 8.76 -23.55
C HIS A 550 -11.44 8.72 -24.13
N PRO A 551 -11.15 7.80 -25.08
CA PRO A 551 -9.87 7.74 -25.77
C PRO A 551 -9.63 9.01 -26.58
N VAL A 552 -8.44 9.60 -26.43
CA VAL A 552 -8.04 10.78 -27.23
C VAL A 552 -7.43 10.38 -28.58
N LEU A 553 -6.77 9.21 -28.64
CA LEU A 553 -6.10 8.72 -29.83
C LEU A 553 -7.11 8.27 -30.90
N ASP A 554 -6.85 8.59 -32.16
CA ASP A 554 -7.63 8.08 -33.29
C ASP A 554 -7.59 6.55 -33.35
N GLN A 555 -8.76 5.93 -33.54
CA GLN A 555 -8.93 4.48 -33.51
C GLN A 555 -8.07 3.74 -34.54
N SER A 556 -7.73 4.38 -35.67
CA SER A 556 -6.86 3.80 -36.68
C SER A 556 -5.45 3.48 -36.17
N ARG A 557 -5.01 4.10 -35.07
CA ARG A 557 -3.69 3.94 -34.46
C ARG A 557 -3.66 3.03 -33.24
N TRP A 558 -4.81 2.56 -32.75
CA TRP A 558 -4.87 1.82 -31.48
C TRP A 558 -4.12 0.49 -31.54
N ALA A 559 -4.34 -0.31 -32.59
CA ALA A 559 -3.70 -1.63 -32.73
C ALA A 559 -2.17 -1.51 -32.71
N SER A 560 -1.63 -0.57 -33.49
CA SER A 560 -0.20 -0.27 -33.55
C SER A 560 0.41 0.06 -32.17
N VAL A 561 -0.23 0.95 -31.40
CA VAL A 561 0.21 1.30 -30.05
C VAL A 561 0.17 0.11 -29.08
N VAL A 562 -0.92 -0.66 -29.09
CA VAL A 562 -1.09 -1.82 -28.19
C VAL A 562 -0.10 -2.93 -28.55
N ASP A 563 0.08 -3.24 -29.83
CA ASP A 563 1.03 -4.25 -30.30
C ASP A 563 2.47 -3.84 -29.98
N THR A 564 2.83 -2.57 -30.16
CA THR A 564 4.15 -2.06 -29.79
C THR A 564 4.39 -2.18 -28.27
N ALA A 565 3.39 -1.83 -27.44
CA ALA A 565 3.50 -1.98 -25.98
C ALA A 565 3.62 -3.45 -25.57
N ARG A 566 2.83 -4.35 -26.18
CA ARG A 566 2.90 -5.79 -25.94
C ARG A 566 4.27 -6.35 -26.27
N ALA A 567 4.82 -5.99 -27.43
CA ALA A 567 6.09 -6.50 -27.92
C ALA A 567 7.28 -6.02 -27.08
N LYS A 568 7.29 -4.74 -26.69
CA LYS A 568 8.47 -4.10 -26.07
C LYS A 568 8.41 -4.00 -24.56
N LEU A 569 7.22 -3.85 -23.98
CA LEU A 569 7.06 -3.44 -22.59
C LEU A 569 6.44 -4.52 -21.69
N LEU A 570 5.55 -5.37 -22.22
CA LEU A 570 4.84 -6.36 -21.43
C LEU A 570 5.79 -7.41 -20.81
N THR A 571 5.48 -7.80 -19.58
CA THR A 571 6.13 -8.87 -18.82
C THR A 571 5.07 -9.69 -18.08
N PRO A 572 5.43 -10.85 -17.49
CA PRO A 572 4.48 -11.66 -16.71
C PRO A 572 3.86 -10.97 -15.49
N VAL A 573 4.40 -9.83 -15.02
CA VAL A 573 3.98 -9.17 -13.77
C VAL A 573 3.70 -7.68 -13.92
N GLY A 574 3.61 -7.16 -15.16
CA GLY A 574 3.39 -5.74 -15.43
C GLY A 574 4.13 -5.26 -16.67
N LEU A 575 4.23 -3.94 -16.84
CA LEU A 575 4.89 -3.33 -18.00
C LEU A 575 6.20 -2.65 -17.58
N ARG A 576 7.25 -2.78 -18.40
CA ARG A 576 8.48 -2.01 -18.28
C ARG A 576 8.17 -0.53 -18.47
N SER A 577 8.76 0.31 -17.63
CA SER A 577 8.65 1.77 -17.71
C SER A 577 9.36 2.40 -18.92
N LEU A 578 10.26 1.65 -19.56
CA LEU A 578 11.02 2.05 -20.75
C LEU A 578 11.36 0.81 -21.60
N SER A 579 11.33 0.94 -22.93
CA SER A 579 11.74 -0.13 -23.85
C SER A 579 13.20 -0.57 -23.64
N PRO A 580 13.50 -1.89 -23.67
CA PRO A 580 14.87 -2.40 -23.68
C PRO A 580 15.76 -1.89 -24.82
N ASP A 581 15.16 -1.41 -25.91
CA ASP A 581 15.88 -0.86 -27.06
C ASP A 581 16.48 0.53 -26.78
N HIS A 582 16.05 1.19 -25.70
CA HIS A 582 16.48 2.55 -25.38
C HIS A 582 17.84 2.55 -24.65
N PRO A 583 18.79 3.46 -24.98
CA PRO A 583 20.13 3.49 -24.36
C PRO A 583 20.13 3.64 -22.83
N ASP A 584 19.14 4.36 -22.29
CA ASP A 584 19.02 4.58 -20.85
C ASP A 584 18.36 3.43 -20.08
N PHE A 585 17.94 2.37 -20.77
CA PHE A 585 17.30 1.22 -20.13
C PHE A 585 18.22 0.58 -19.06
N LYS A 586 17.65 0.36 -17.87
CA LYS A 586 18.26 -0.30 -16.73
C LYS A 586 17.55 -1.63 -16.49
N PRO A 587 18.24 -2.77 -16.66
CA PRO A 587 17.64 -4.10 -16.50
C PRO A 587 17.38 -4.47 -15.04
N THR A 588 17.98 -3.77 -14.09
CA THR A 588 17.97 -4.12 -12.67
C THR A 588 17.67 -2.91 -11.79
N TYR A 589 16.81 -3.11 -10.80
CA TYR A 589 16.53 -2.17 -9.72
C TYR A 589 17.05 -2.77 -8.40
N HIS A 590 18.34 -2.58 -8.12
CA HIS A 590 19.01 -3.10 -6.94
C HIS A 590 20.19 -2.19 -6.54
N GLY A 591 20.61 -2.27 -5.29
CA GLY A 591 21.77 -1.55 -4.76
C GLY A 591 21.38 -0.36 -3.89
N ASP A 592 22.29 0.61 -3.84
CA ASP A 592 22.11 1.83 -3.06
C ASP A 592 20.97 2.72 -3.59
N LEU A 593 20.63 3.74 -2.80
CA LEU A 593 19.53 4.66 -3.11
C LEU A 593 19.70 5.30 -4.51
N ARG A 594 20.90 5.80 -4.82
CA ARG A 594 21.17 6.50 -6.07
C ARG A 594 21.02 5.59 -7.29
N THR A 595 21.53 4.36 -7.22
CA THR A 595 21.41 3.37 -8.31
C THR A 595 19.96 2.99 -8.53
N ARG A 596 19.20 2.82 -7.45
CA ARG A 596 17.77 2.52 -7.50
C ARG A 596 16.98 3.67 -8.10
N ASP A 597 17.15 4.89 -7.61
CA ASP A 597 16.44 6.07 -8.12
C ASP A 597 16.71 6.27 -9.63
N ALA A 598 17.96 6.06 -10.06
CA ALA A 598 18.34 6.11 -11.47
C ALA A 598 17.63 5.07 -12.37
N ALA A 599 17.19 3.93 -11.81
CA ALA A 599 16.54 2.84 -12.52
C ALA A 599 14.99 2.83 -12.35
N TYR A 600 14.45 3.61 -11.41
CA TYR A 600 13.06 3.47 -10.91
C TYR A 600 11.99 3.59 -12.01
N HIS A 601 12.22 4.46 -12.99
CA HIS A 601 11.36 4.60 -14.18
C HIS A 601 12.14 4.42 -15.50
N GLN A 602 13.29 3.74 -15.47
CA GLN A 602 14.13 3.53 -16.66
C GLN A 602 14.20 2.05 -17.03
N GLY A 603 13.11 1.29 -16.89
CA GLY A 603 13.05 -0.13 -17.24
C GLY A 603 12.44 -1.02 -16.17
N THR A 604 12.35 -0.54 -14.92
CA THR A 604 11.62 -1.21 -13.83
C THR A 604 10.19 -1.54 -14.27
N VAL A 605 9.72 -2.72 -13.89
CA VAL A 605 8.39 -3.23 -14.21
C VAL A 605 7.38 -2.69 -13.19
N TRP A 606 6.30 -2.08 -13.68
CA TRP A 606 5.22 -1.53 -12.88
C TRP A 606 3.94 -2.34 -13.09
N ALA A 607 3.41 -2.88 -11.99
CA ALA A 607 2.26 -3.80 -12.02
C ALA A 607 0.94 -3.10 -12.34
N TRP A 608 0.70 -1.89 -11.83
CA TRP A 608 -0.57 -1.18 -12.01
C TRP A 608 -0.91 -0.91 -13.49
N LEU A 609 0.10 -0.81 -14.35
CA LEU A 609 -0.06 -0.59 -15.78
C LEU A 609 -0.70 -1.78 -16.51
N ILE A 610 -0.79 -2.95 -15.89
CA ILE A 610 -1.48 -4.09 -16.48
C ILE A 610 -2.98 -3.78 -16.70
N GLY A 611 -3.60 -2.99 -15.82
CA GLY A 611 -4.99 -2.55 -15.96
C GLY A 611 -5.20 -1.75 -17.25
N PRO A 612 -4.52 -0.60 -17.41
CA PRO A 612 -4.56 0.18 -18.66
C PRO A 612 -4.21 -0.63 -19.92
N PHE A 613 -3.26 -1.57 -19.83
CA PHE A 613 -2.95 -2.45 -20.96
C PHE A 613 -4.14 -3.34 -21.33
N VAL A 614 -4.77 -4.02 -20.36
CA VAL A 614 -5.94 -4.88 -20.58
C VAL A 614 -7.12 -4.08 -21.11
N ASP A 615 -7.38 -2.88 -20.56
CA ASP A 615 -8.45 -1.99 -21.03
C ASP A 615 -8.23 -1.55 -22.49
N ALA A 616 -6.99 -1.20 -22.84
CA ALA A 616 -6.64 -0.85 -24.22
C ALA A 616 -6.73 -2.07 -25.15
N TRP A 617 -6.26 -3.24 -24.69
CA TRP A 617 -6.34 -4.50 -25.43
C TRP A 617 -7.78 -4.86 -25.77
N LEU A 618 -8.69 -4.84 -24.79
CA LEU A 618 -10.10 -5.17 -25.00
C LEU A 618 -10.85 -4.14 -25.86
N LYS A 619 -10.33 -2.91 -26.00
CA LYS A 619 -10.86 -1.94 -26.98
C LYS A 619 -10.42 -2.23 -28.41
N VAL A 620 -9.23 -2.79 -28.61
CA VAL A 620 -8.71 -3.18 -29.93
C VAL A 620 -9.23 -4.55 -30.35
N HIS A 621 -9.28 -5.49 -29.40
CA HIS A 621 -9.65 -6.89 -29.58
C HIS A 621 -10.78 -7.29 -28.61
N PRO A 622 -12.03 -6.81 -28.81
CA PRO A 622 -13.12 -7.01 -27.84
C PRO A 622 -13.46 -8.47 -27.50
N GLU A 623 -13.19 -9.39 -28.43
CA GLU A 623 -13.47 -10.82 -28.27
C GLU A 623 -12.27 -11.61 -27.73
N ASP A 624 -11.06 -11.03 -27.66
CA ASP A 624 -9.85 -11.73 -27.22
C ASP A 624 -9.59 -11.54 -25.72
N ARG A 625 -10.41 -12.20 -24.91
CA ARG A 625 -10.28 -12.24 -23.44
C ARG A 625 -9.24 -13.23 -22.93
N GLU A 626 -8.76 -14.13 -23.78
CA GLU A 626 -7.71 -15.09 -23.41
C GLU A 626 -6.32 -14.46 -23.58
N GLY A 627 -6.16 -13.59 -24.58
CA GLY A 627 -4.96 -12.77 -24.77
C GLY A 627 -4.83 -11.62 -23.77
N ALA A 628 -5.94 -11.16 -23.19
CA ALA A 628 -6.01 -10.19 -22.10
C ALA A 628 -5.73 -10.85 -20.75
#